data_AF-A0A2N7XSW4-F1
#
_entry.id   AF-A0A2N7XSW4-F1
#
_cell.length_a   1.000
_cell.length_b   1.000
_cell.length_c   1.000
_cell.angle_alpha   90.00
_cell.angle_beta   90.00
_cell.angle_gamma   90.00
#
_symmetry.space_group_name_H-M   'P 1'
#
loop_
_entity.id
_entity.type
_entity.pdbx_description
1 polymer ?
#
loop_
_entity_poly.entity_id
_entity_poly.type
_entity_poly.pdbx_seq_one_letter_code
_entity_poly.pdbx_strand_id
1 'polypeptide(L)'
;DFASIAPYTIEEAYEVADAIARDDMGELKDELGDLLLQVVFHARMAEEAGHFALADVVAAISDKMERRHPHIFGDVAEGGHHLWEQI
;
A
#
# COMPACT_ATOMS: atom_id res chain seq x y z
N ASP A 1 14.03 -14.39 -7.39
CA ASP A 1 12.80 -14.96 -6.78
C ASP A 1 12.28 -13.94 -5.76
N PHE A 2 11.21 -14.22 -5.02
CA PHE A 2 10.68 -13.25 -4.05
C PHE A 2 11.70 -12.86 -2.97
N ALA A 3 12.58 -13.79 -2.57
CA ALA A 3 13.59 -13.55 -1.55
C ALA A 3 14.68 -12.59 -2.04
N SER A 4 15.05 -12.64 -3.31
CA SER A 4 16.07 -11.76 -3.89
C SER A 4 15.65 -10.29 -3.97
N ILE A 5 14.34 -10.00 -3.91
CA ILE A 5 13.81 -8.63 -4.02
C ILE A 5 13.29 -8.06 -2.70
N ALA A 6 13.08 -8.90 -1.69
CA ALA A 6 12.64 -8.47 -0.37
C ALA A 6 13.56 -7.40 0.27
N PRO A 7 14.90 -7.43 0.12
CA PRO A 7 15.76 -6.38 0.65
C PRO A 7 15.44 -4.99 0.10
N TYR A 8 15.18 -4.86 -1.22
CA TYR A 8 14.84 -3.58 -1.83
C TYR A 8 13.55 -3.02 -1.26
N THR A 9 12.52 -3.86 -1.06
CA THR A 9 11.27 -3.42 -0.41
C THR A 9 11.50 -2.88 1.01
N ILE A 10 12.50 -3.40 1.73
CA ILE A 10 12.86 -2.89 3.07
C ILE A 10 13.60 -1.55 2.95
N GLU A 11 14.49 -1.40 1.96
CA GLU A 11 15.22 -0.16 1.67
C GLU A 11 14.24 0.99 1.39
N GLU A 12 13.31 0.83 0.44
CA GLU A 12 12.30 1.86 0.12
C GLU A 12 11.49 2.28 1.36
N ALA A 13 11.16 1.32 2.23
CA ALA A 13 10.42 1.60 3.46
C ALA A 13 11.23 2.44 4.46
N TYR A 14 12.55 2.26 4.50
CA TYR A 14 13.45 3.12 5.28
C TYR A 14 13.59 4.50 4.64
N GLU A 15 13.64 4.61 3.32
CA GLU A 15 13.72 5.88 2.59
C GLU A 15 12.45 6.72 2.78
N VAL A 16 11.26 6.10 2.70
CA VAL A 16 9.99 6.74 3.09
C VAL A 16 10.06 7.28 4.53
N ALA A 17 10.59 6.50 5.47
CA ALA A 17 10.71 6.92 6.86
C ALA A 17 11.69 8.09 7.05
N ASP A 18 12.81 8.10 6.30
CA ASP A 18 13.79 9.19 6.32
C ASP A 18 13.19 10.47 5.73
N ALA A 19 12.48 10.38 4.59
CA ALA A 19 11.81 11.51 3.97
C ALA A 19 10.78 12.16 4.90
N ILE A 20 10.01 11.35 5.65
CA ILE A 20 9.11 11.84 6.71
C ILE A 20 9.89 12.52 7.83
N ALA A 21 10.99 11.92 8.31
CA ALA A 21 11.79 12.48 9.40
C ALA A 21 12.42 13.83 9.04
N ARG A 22 12.65 14.06 7.74
CA ARG A 22 13.20 15.29 7.19
C ARG A 22 12.17 16.33 6.77
N ASP A 23 10.87 16.04 6.88
CA ASP A 23 9.77 16.86 6.38
C ASP A 23 9.90 17.18 4.87
N ASP A 24 10.48 16.25 4.10
CA ASP A 24 10.71 16.40 2.66
C ASP A 24 9.54 15.78 1.86
N MET A 25 8.54 16.60 1.56
CA MET A 25 7.35 16.15 0.82
C MET A 25 7.64 15.78 -0.64
N GLY A 26 8.76 16.27 -1.21
CA GLY A 26 9.18 15.91 -2.56
C GLY A 26 9.72 14.49 -2.58
N GLU A 27 10.72 14.23 -1.75
CA GLU A 27 11.34 12.92 -1.57
C GLU A 27 10.28 11.90 -1.12
N LEU A 28 9.43 12.25 -0.14
CA LEU A 28 8.36 11.35 0.33
C LEU A 28 7.46 10.86 -0.81
N LYS A 29 7.09 11.75 -1.75
CA LYS A 29 6.25 11.36 -2.87
C LYS A 29 6.98 10.38 -3.81
N ASP A 30 8.27 10.60 -4.05
CA ASP A 30 9.09 9.78 -4.92
C ASP A 30 9.30 8.39 -4.28
N GLU A 31 9.68 8.33 -2.99
CA GLU A 31 9.90 7.08 -2.25
C GLU A 31 8.60 6.26 -2.07
N LEU A 32 7.45 6.92 -1.89
CA LEU A 32 6.15 6.22 -1.91
C LEU A 32 5.85 5.61 -3.28
N GLY A 33 6.31 6.25 -4.35
CA GLY A 33 6.23 5.72 -5.71
C GLY A 33 7.09 4.47 -5.88
N ASP A 34 8.32 4.49 -5.38
CA ASP A 34 9.25 3.37 -5.48
C ASP A 34 8.80 2.20 -4.58
N LEU A 35 8.30 2.47 -3.37
CA LEU A 35 7.66 1.45 -2.54
C LEU A 35 6.43 0.81 -3.23
N LEU A 36 5.59 1.61 -3.91
CA LEU A 36 4.47 1.08 -4.70
C LEU A 36 4.96 0.25 -5.89
N LEU A 37 6.05 0.66 -6.55
CA LEU A 37 6.67 -0.11 -7.62
C LEU A 37 7.10 -1.50 -7.14
N GLN A 38 7.66 -1.61 -5.94
CA GLN A 38 7.99 -2.91 -5.35
C GLN A 38 6.74 -3.80 -5.21
N VAL A 39 5.61 -3.26 -4.73
CA VAL A 39 4.34 -4.01 -4.64
C VAL A 39 3.88 -4.50 -6.01
N VAL A 40 3.94 -3.65 -7.04
CA VAL A 40 3.60 -4.02 -8.41
C VAL A 40 4.52 -5.13 -8.91
N PHE A 41 5.82 -5.04 -8.64
CA PHE A 41 6.80 -6.03 -9.07
C PHE A 41 6.55 -7.42 -8.44
N HIS A 42 6.32 -7.47 -7.13
CA HIS A 42 5.93 -8.71 -6.42
C HIS A 42 4.64 -9.31 -6.99
N ALA A 43 3.63 -8.47 -7.26
CA ALA A 43 2.37 -8.93 -7.83
C ALA A 43 2.54 -9.50 -9.25
N ARG A 44 3.44 -8.93 -10.07
CA ARG A 44 3.76 -9.49 -11.40
C ARG A 44 4.47 -10.82 -11.32
N MET A 45 5.43 -10.98 -10.41
CA MET A 45 6.09 -12.27 -10.18
C MET A 45 5.11 -13.34 -9.69
N ALA A 46 4.15 -12.97 -8.83
CA ALA A 46 3.10 -13.87 -8.37
C ALA A 46 2.14 -14.27 -9.49
N GLU A 47 1.82 -13.35 -10.40
CA GLU A 47 0.98 -13.60 -11.56
C GLU A 47 1.65 -14.58 -12.53
N GLU A 48 2.94 -14.36 -12.83
CA GLU A 48 3.75 -15.25 -13.68
C GLU A 48 3.87 -16.66 -13.08
N ALA A 49 3.92 -16.76 -11.75
CA ALA A 49 3.93 -18.04 -11.03
C ALA A 49 2.53 -18.68 -10.87
N GLY A 50 1.46 -18.03 -11.35
CA GLY A 50 0.08 -18.53 -11.27
C GLY A 50 -0.52 -18.48 -9.85
N HIS A 51 -0.06 -17.56 -9.00
CA HIS A 51 -0.52 -17.43 -7.62
C HIS A 51 -1.65 -16.40 -7.47
N PHE A 52 -1.37 -15.13 -7.73
CA PHE A 52 -2.31 -14.00 -7.62
C PHE A 52 -1.81 -12.84 -8.48
N ALA A 53 -2.68 -11.90 -8.81
CA ALA A 53 -2.36 -10.69 -9.56
C ALA A 53 -2.48 -9.43 -8.67
N LEU A 54 -2.06 -8.28 -9.21
CA LEU A 54 -2.16 -6.99 -8.51
C LEU A 54 -3.61 -6.67 -8.09
N ALA A 55 -4.59 -7.04 -8.90
CA ALA A 55 -6.01 -6.86 -8.58
C ALA A 55 -6.42 -7.56 -7.28
N ASP A 56 -5.87 -8.75 -7.01
CA ASP A 56 -6.15 -9.49 -5.78
C ASP A 56 -5.55 -8.82 -4.56
N VAL A 57 -4.35 -8.22 -4.69
CA VAL A 57 -3.72 -7.43 -3.62
C VAL A 57 -4.58 -6.21 -3.27
N VAL A 58 -5.07 -5.50 -4.29
CA VAL A 58 -5.94 -4.32 -4.12
C VAL A 58 -7.27 -4.72 -3.48
N ALA A 59 -7.91 -5.79 -3.95
CA ALA A 59 -9.15 -6.29 -3.36
C ALA A 59 -8.94 -6.69 -1.88
N ALA A 60 -7.84 -7.38 -1.57
CA ALA A 60 -7.54 -7.81 -0.21
C ALA A 60 -7.34 -6.65 0.78
N ILE A 61 -6.82 -5.50 0.35
CA ILE A 61 -6.74 -4.31 1.20
C ILE A 61 -8.10 -3.63 1.33
N SER A 62 -8.87 -3.50 0.24
CA SER A 62 -10.24 -2.96 0.28
C SER A 62 -11.14 -3.73 1.26
N ASP A 63 -11.20 -5.06 1.14
CA ASP A 63 -11.97 -5.92 2.04
C ASP A 63 -11.52 -5.79 3.51
N LYS A 64 -10.20 -5.60 3.72
CA LYS A 64 -9.63 -5.42 5.07
C LYS A 64 -10.04 -4.07 5.66
N MET A 65 -10.10 -3.03 4.85
CA MET A 65 -10.53 -1.69 5.28
C MET A 65 -12.01 -1.70 5.66
N GLU A 66 -12.88 -2.28 4.81
CA GLU A 66 -14.31 -2.43 5.10
C GLU A 66 -14.56 -3.21 6.40
N ARG A 67 -13.87 -4.34 6.57
CA ARG A 67 -14.01 -5.19 7.76
C ARG A 67 -13.49 -4.54 9.05
N ARG A 68 -12.37 -3.79 8.99
CA ARG A 68 -11.77 -3.18 10.18
C ARG A 68 -12.43 -1.86 10.56
N HIS A 69 -13.04 -1.18 9.61
CA HIS A 69 -13.68 0.11 9.82
C HIS A 69 -15.15 0.11 9.37
N PRO A 70 -16.00 -0.78 9.89
CA PRO A 70 -17.40 -0.87 9.48
C PRO A 70 -18.20 0.43 9.78
N HIS A 71 -17.69 1.28 10.68
CA HIS A 71 -18.25 2.60 10.97
C HIS A 71 -17.96 3.64 9.88
N ILE A 72 -16.96 3.40 9.02
CA ILE A 72 -16.62 4.26 7.88
C ILE A 72 -17.40 3.83 6.62
N PHE A 73 -17.59 2.52 6.45
CA PHE A 73 -18.14 1.92 5.21
C PHE A 73 -19.54 1.31 5.35
N GLY A 74 -20.20 1.45 6.49
CA GLY A 74 -21.58 0.99 6.72
C GLY A 74 -22.62 1.78 5.91
N ASP A 75 -23.92 1.62 6.23
CA ASP A 75 -25.06 2.35 5.61
C ASP A 75 -25.02 3.86 5.94
N VAL A 76 -24.00 4.55 5.42
CA VAL A 76 -23.83 5.99 5.53
C VAL A 76 -24.10 6.55 4.15
N ALA A 77 -25.20 7.29 4.01
CA ALA A 77 -25.63 7.93 2.76
C ALA A 77 -24.62 8.98 2.23
N GLU A 78 -23.61 9.34 3.02
CA GLU A 78 -22.54 10.26 2.66
C GLU A 78 -21.19 9.65 3.05
N GLY A 79 -20.46 9.13 2.05
CA GLY A 79 -19.07 8.70 2.22
C GLY A 79 -18.19 9.90 2.55
N GLY A 80 -17.96 10.13 3.84
CA GLY A 80 -17.32 11.32 4.34
C GLY A 80 -15.80 11.21 4.40
N HIS A 81 -15.08 12.02 3.64
CA HIS A 81 -13.63 12.22 3.74
C HIS A 81 -13.13 12.49 5.19
N HIS A 82 -14.04 12.94 6.07
CA HIS A 82 -13.84 13.22 7.50
C HIS A 82 -13.85 11.98 8.40
N LEU A 83 -14.35 10.83 7.93
CA LEU A 83 -14.35 9.58 8.71
C LEU A 83 -12.97 8.91 8.72
N TRP A 84 -12.08 9.30 7.80
CA TRP A 84 -10.71 8.78 7.70
C TRP A 84 -9.78 9.25 8.82
N GLU A 85 -10.11 10.35 9.51
CA GLU A 85 -9.36 10.80 10.71
C GLU A 85 -9.49 9.84 11.91
N GLN A 86 -10.36 8.83 11.81
CA GLN A 86 -10.63 7.84 12.86
C GLN A 86 -9.94 6.48 12.63
N ILE A 87 -9.14 6.35 11.57
CA ILE A 87 -8.25 5.18 11.33
C ILE A 87 -6.94 5.39 12.07
#